data_AF-Q5YBF2-F1
#
_entry.id   AF-Q5YBF2-F1
#
_cell.length_a   1.000
_cell.length_b   1.000
_cell.length_c   1.000
_cell.angle_alpha   90.00
_cell.angle_beta   90.00
_cell.angle_gamma   90.00
#
_symmetry.space_group_name_H-M   'P 1'
#
loop_
_entity.id
_entity.type
_entity.pdbx_description
1 polymer ?
#
loop_
_entity_poly.entity_id
_entity_poly.type
_entity_poly.pdbx_seq_one_letter_code
_entity_poly.pdbx_strand_id
1 'polypeptide(L)' 'EYSGYDSAGMAVDGDKKNEVQAFKEVGKVAKLRELIAETKPDMTKTFESHAGISHTRLAT' A
#
# COMPACT_ATOMS: atom_id res chain seq x y z
N GLU A 1 -5.19 -10.36 -8.72
CA GLU A 1 -6.30 -9.61 -9.36
C GLU A 1 -7.40 -10.48 -9.97
N TYR A 2 -7.17 -11.77 -10.22
CA TYR A 2 -8.15 -12.65 -10.89
C TYR A 2 -9.46 -12.86 -10.10
N SER A 3 -9.48 -12.68 -8.78
CA SER A 3 -10.66 -13.00 -7.93
C SER A 3 -11.76 -11.93 -7.87
N GLY A 4 -11.60 -10.77 -8.53
CA GLY A 4 -12.53 -9.65 -8.36
C GLY A 4 -12.43 -9.02 -6.96
N TYR A 5 -12.33 -7.70 -6.89
CA TYR A 5 -12.20 -6.97 -5.63
C TYR A 5 -12.61 -5.51 -5.85
N ASP A 6 -13.22 -4.92 -4.83
CA ASP A 6 -13.76 -3.56 -4.86
C ASP A 6 -12.79 -2.52 -4.32
N SER A 7 -11.82 -2.95 -3.52
CA SER A 7 -10.79 -2.07 -2.96
C SER A 7 -9.50 -2.83 -2.65
N ALA A 8 -8.41 -2.08 -2.61
CA ALA A 8 -7.09 -2.60 -2.26
C ALA A 8 -6.36 -1.63 -1.33
N GLY A 9 -5.52 -2.18 -0.46
CA GLY A 9 -4.67 -1.38 0.41
C GLY A 9 -3.40 -2.11 0.81
N MET A 10 -2.39 -1.34 1.20
CA MET A 10 -1.11 -1.82 1.67
C MET A 10 -0.60 -0.90 2.77
N ALA A 11 -0.03 -1.48 3.83
CA ALA A 11 0.67 -0.76 4.88
C ALA A 11 2.14 -1.20 4.89
N VAL A 12 3.04 -0.22 4.97
CA VAL A 12 4.51 -0.40 4.99
C VAL A 12 5.11 0.48 6.07
N ASP A 13 6.34 0.18 6.50
CA ASP A 13 7.03 1.02 7.47
C ASP A 13 7.37 2.39 6.84
N GLY A 14 7.21 3.44 7.63
CA GLY A 14 7.44 4.83 7.25
C GLY A 14 8.88 5.28 7.45
N ASP A 15 9.11 6.58 7.27
CA ASP A 15 10.47 7.13 7.30
C ASP A 15 11.02 7.20 8.74
N LYS A 16 10.13 7.23 9.73
CA LYS A 16 10.51 7.27 11.15
C LYS A 16 10.31 5.92 11.82
N LYS A 17 11.08 5.70 12.89
CA LYS A 17 10.91 4.52 13.75
C LYS A 17 9.49 4.48 14.32
N ASN A 18 8.81 3.35 14.16
CA ASN A 18 7.39 3.14 14.49
C ASN A 18 6.38 3.96 13.69
N GLU A 19 6.78 4.54 12.55
CA GLU A 19 5.84 5.13 11.60
C GLU A 19 5.36 4.05 10.64
N VAL A 20 4.07 4.05 10.31
CA VAL A 20 3.47 3.14 9.33
C VAL A 20 2.77 3.99 8.28
N GLN A 21 3.16 3.82 7.02
CA GLN A 21 2.48 4.41 5.88
C GLN A 21 1.44 3.44 5.34
N ALA A 22 0.16 3.80 5.50
CA ALA A 22 -0.96 3.02 4.99
C ALA A 22 -1.56 3.68 3.75
N PHE A 23 -1.47 2.97 2.63
CA PHE A 23 -2.07 3.32 1.35
C PHE A 23 -3.36 2.51 1.19
N LYS A 24 -4.50 3.18 1.00
CA LYS A 24 -5.80 2.53 0.81
C LYS A 24 -6.50 3.23 -0.32
N GLU A 25 -6.98 2.45 -1.28
CA GLU A 25 -7.68 3.01 -2.43
C GLU A 25 -8.90 2.19 -2.84
N VAL A 26 -9.96 2.90 -3.25
CA VAL A 26 -11.19 2.29 -3.75
C VAL A 26 -11.05 1.98 -5.23
N GLY A 27 -11.21 0.71 -5.59
CA GLY A 27 -11.10 0.20 -6.94
C GLY A 27 -9.96 -0.82 -7.11
N LYS A 28 -9.49 -0.94 -8.34
CA LYS A 28 -8.47 -1.93 -8.74
C LYS A 28 -7.10 -1.57 -8.18
N VAL A 29 -6.20 -2.56 -8.09
CA VAL A 29 -4.79 -2.41 -7.70
C VAL A 29 -4.07 -1.37 -8.56
N ALA A 30 -4.50 -1.20 -9.82
CA ALA A 30 -4.02 -0.12 -10.68
C ALA A 30 -4.16 1.28 -10.03
N LYS A 31 -5.31 1.58 -9.42
CA LYS A 31 -5.53 2.86 -8.73
C LYS A 31 -4.67 2.99 -7.48
N LEU A 32 -4.51 1.91 -6.72
CA LEU A 32 -3.61 1.90 -5.57
C LEU A 32 -2.16 2.20 -6.02
N ARG A 33 -1.74 1.67 -7.17
CA ARG A 33 -0.42 1.97 -7.75
C ARG A 33 -0.29 3.42 -8.19
N GLU A 34 -1.34 4.00 -8.77
CA GLU A 34 -1.38 5.43 -9.10
C GLU A 34 -1.28 6.31 -7.84
N LEU A 35 -2.02 5.97 -6.77
CA LEU A 35 -1.95 6.67 -5.49
C LEU A 35 -0.54 6.65 -4.89
N ILE A 36 0.14 5.50 -4.93
CA ILE A 36 1.53 5.37 -4.46
C ILE A 36 2.47 6.22 -5.32
N ALA A 37 2.29 6.22 -6.64
CA ALA A 37 3.09 7.03 -7.56
C ALA A 37 2.86 8.54 -7.35
N GLU A 38 1.63 8.96 -7.02
CA GLU A 38 1.31 10.36 -6.71
C GLU A 38 1.86 10.78 -5.34
N THR A 39 1.80 9.89 -4.35
CA THR A 39 2.31 10.16 -2.99
C THR A 39 3.84 10.29 -2.97
N LYS A 40 4.54 9.73 -3.99
CA LYS A 40 6.00 9.76 -4.13
C LYS A 40 6.73 9.44 -2.82
N PRO A 41 6.46 8.29 -2.18
CA PRO A 41 7.18 7.90 -0.98
C PRO A 41 8.68 7.75 -1.30
N ASP A 42 9.52 7.99 -0.30
CA ASP A 42 10.97 7.84 -0.45
C ASP A 42 11.33 6.34 -0.54
N MET A 43 11.66 5.89 -1.75
CA MET A 43 12.05 4.51 -2.05
C MET A 43 13.54 4.25 -1.86
N THR A 44 14.33 5.26 -1.45
CA THR A 44 15.78 5.16 -1.29
C THR A 44 16.19 4.71 0.10
N LYS A 45 15.24 4.70 1.04
CA LYS A 45 15.49 4.32 2.42
C LYS A 45 15.72 2.81 2.54
N THR A 46 16.85 2.44 3.14
CA THR A 46 17.16 1.05 3.46
C THR A 46 16.63 0.70 4.85
N PHE A 47 15.81 -0.33 4.94
CA PHE A 47 15.35 -0.89 6.21
C PHE A 47 16.15 -2.15 6.52
N GLU A 48 16.73 -2.24 7.72
CA GLU A 48 17.40 -3.47 8.20
C GLU A 48 16.38 -4.61 8.41
N SER A 49 15.15 -4.26 8.79
CA SER A 49 13.99 -5.15 8.88
C SER A 49 12.73 -4.34 8.54
N HIS A 50 11.92 -4.87 7.63
CA HIS A 50 10.70 -4.22 7.14
C HIS A 50 9.56 -5.24 7.11
N ALA A 51 8.36 -4.83 7.56
CA ALA A 51 7.15 -5.63 7.48
C ALA A 51 6.06 -4.89 6.71
N GLY A 52 5.66 -5.45 5.57
CA GLY A 52 4.56 -4.92 4.77
C GLY A 52 3.35 -5.86 4.81
N ILE A 53 2.14 -5.29 4.92
CA ILE A 53 0.89 -6.04 4.86
C ILE A 53 0.03 -5.48 3.73
N SER A 54 -0.47 -6.36 2.86
CA SER A 54 -1.36 -6.00 1.75
C SER A 54 -2.70 -6.73 1.85
N HIS A 55 -3.79 -6.04 1.52
CA HIS A 55 -5.14 -6.59 1.53
C HIS A 55 -5.91 -6.17 0.27
N THR A 56 -6.58 -7.13 -0.36
CA THR A 56 -7.61 -6.87 -1.40
C THR A 56 -8.97 -7.29 -0.87
N ARG A 57 -9.96 -6.38 -0.86
CA ARG A 57 -11.29 -6.62 -0.29
C ARG A 57 -12.33 -6.71 -1.40
N LEU A 58 -13.15 -7.75 -1.34
CA LEU A 58 -14.43 -7.86 -2.05
C LEU A 58 -15.53 -7.40 -1.08
N ALA A 59 -16.28 -6.36 -1.45
CA ALA A 59 -17.34 -5.81 -0.60
C ALA A 59 -18.65 -6.57 -0.86
N THR A 60 -18.95 -7.54 0.00
CA THR A 60 -20.26 -8.21 0.07
C THR A 60 -21.28 -7.35 0.80
#